data_AF-A0A8J2J5L6-F1
#
_entry.id   AF-A0A8J2J5L6-F1
#
_cell.length_a   1.000
_cell.length_b   1.000
_cell.length_c   1.000
_cell.angle_alpha   90.00
_cell.angle_beta   90.00
_cell.angle_gamma   90.00
#
_symmetry.space_group_name_H-M   'P 1'
#
loop_
_entity.id
_entity.type
_entity.pdbx_description
1 polymer ?
#
loop_
_entity_poly.entity_id
_entity_poly.type
_entity_poly.pdbx_seq_one_letter_code
_entity_poly.pdbx_strand_id
1 'polypeptide(L)'
;MSRLSYTAVTKLILKDKINTYSYSKHMAERLVELARKDLPVSIVRPGPIFAAMDEPLPGWSETSSSISKLCKLLLSGGYHTILANRGGKLDATPVDNAVN
;
A
#
# COMPACT_ATOMS: atom_id res chain seq x y z
N MET A 1 10.50 19.09 -32.47
CA MET A 1 10.47 18.51 -31.11
C MET A 1 9.14 17.77 -30.93
N SER A 2 9.15 16.45 -31.09
CA SER A 2 7.95 15.63 -30.90
C SER A 2 7.51 15.71 -29.43
N ARG A 3 6.26 16.11 -29.19
CA ARG A 3 5.68 16.08 -27.84
C ARG A 3 5.63 14.62 -27.41
N LEU A 4 6.50 14.23 -26.48
CA LEU A 4 6.34 12.96 -25.79
C LEU A 4 4.93 12.97 -25.18
N SER A 5 4.12 11.98 -25.57
CA SER A 5 2.81 11.77 -24.97
C SER A 5 2.96 11.68 -23.45
N TYR A 6 2.06 12.32 -22.71
CA TYR A 6 2.06 12.34 -21.24
C TYR A 6 2.22 10.93 -20.65
N THR A 7 1.62 9.93 -21.28
CA THR A 7 1.73 8.51 -20.91
C THR A 7 3.16 7.96 -21.05
N ALA A 8 3.92 8.39 -22.06
CA ALA A 8 5.31 7.98 -22.25
C ALA A 8 6.22 8.54 -21.13
N VAL A 9 5.99 9.80 -20.75
CA VAL A 9 6.71 10.45 -19.64
C VAL A 9 6.38 9.77 -18.31
N THR A 10 5.09 9.47 -18.06
CA THR A 10 4.67 8.77 -16.84
C THR A 10 5.29 7.38 -16.72
N LYS A 11 5.34 6.60 -17.81
CA LYS A 11 6.01 5.29 -17.81
C LYS A 11 7.51 5.39 -17.52
N LEU A 12 8.18 6.42 -18.06
CA LEU A 12 9.61 6.66 -17.82
C LEU A 12 9.89 6.94 -16.34
N ILE A 13 9.04 7.74 -15.69
CA ILE A 13 9.20 8.12 -14.28
C ILE A 13 8.87 6.96 -13.36
N LEU A 14 7.71 6.32 -13.54
CA LEU A 14 7.27 5.24 -12.66
C LEU A 14 8.11 3.98 -12.80
N LYS A 15 8.68 3.71 -13.97
CA LYS A 15 9.39 2.47 -14.29
C LYS A 15 8.55 1.25 -13.85
N ASP A 16 9.06 0.47 -12.90
CA ASP A 16 8.44 -0.75 -12.40
C ASP A 16 7.47 -0.51 -11.22
N LYS A 17 7.25 0.75 -10.83
CA LYS A 17 6.38 1.09 -9.70
C LYS A 17 4.93 1.18 -10.15
N ILE A 18 4.06 0.55 -9.36
CA ILE A 18 2.62 0.42 -9.65
C ILE A 18 1.93 1.80 -9.72
N ASN A 19 2.35 2.75 -8.89
CA ASN A 19 1.80 4.10 -8.84
C ASN A 19 2.81 5.13 -8.31
N THR A 20 2.42 6.40 -8.36
CA THR A 20 3.22 7.55 -7.89
C THR A 20 3.52 7.50 -6.40
N TYR A 21 2.62 6.93 -5.58
CA TYR A 21 2.84 6.71 -4.14
C TYR A 21 3.98 5.72 -3.89
N SER A 22 3.97 4.59 -4.59
CA SER A 22 5.01 3.55 -4.47
C SER A 22 6.36 4.07 -4.97
N TYR A 23 6.34 4.93 -6.00
CA TYR A 23 7.52 5.64 -6.47
C TYR A 23 8.07 6.61 -5.42
N SER A 24 7.23 7.45 -4.81
CA SER A 24 7.68 8.44 -3.82
C SER A 24 8.21 7.78 -2.54
N LYS A 25 7.56 6.71 -2.07
CA LYS A 25 8.06 5.92 -0.93
C LYS A 25 9.40 5.26 -1.23
N HIS A 26 9.56 4.67 -2.42
CA HIS A 26 10.84 4.09 -2.84
C HIS A 26 11.96 5.14 -2.90
N MET A 27 11.66 6.35 -3.39
CA MET A 27 12.61 7.46 -3.41
C MET A 27 12.97 7.91 -1.98
N ALA A 28 11.98 8.03 -1.08
CA ALA A 28 12.21 8.40 0.31
C ALA A 28 13.12 7.39 1.02
N GLU A 29 12.87 6.10 0.83
CA GLU A 29 13.73 5.04 1.39
C GLU A 29 15.18 5.16 0.90
N ARG A 30 15.38 5.46 -0.39
CA ARG A 30 16.73 5.67 -0.93
C ARG A 30 17.42 6.87 -0.29
N LEU A 31 16.69 7.96 -0.04
CA LEU A 31 17.23 9.13 0.65
C LEU A 31 17.63 8.80 2.10
N VAL A 32 16.80 8.03 2.82
CA VAL A 32 17.12 7.56 4.18
C VAL A 32 18.35 6.65 4.18
N GLU A 33 18.46 5.75 3.20
CA GLU A 33 19.63 4.89 3.05
C GLU A 33 20.93 5.69 2.83
N LEU A 34 20.87 6.77 2.06
CA LEU A 34 22.00 7.67 1.86
C LEU A 34 22.39 8.42 3.15
N ALA A 35 21.42 8.78 3.98
CA ALA A 35 21.63 9.48 5.25
C ALA A 35 22.01 8.54 6.42
N ARG A 36 22.04 7.21 6.21
CA ARG A 36 22.21 6.20 7.28
C ARG A 36 23.52 6.31 8.09
N LYS A 37 24.52 7.02 7.56
CA LYS A 37 25.80 7.23 8.25
C LYS A 37 25.69 8.24 9.38
N ASP A 38 24.76 9.19 9.26
CA ASP A 38 24.67 10.35 10.14
C ASP A 38 23.46 10.27 11.09
N LEU A 39 22.55 9.32 10.86
CA LEU A 39 21.32 9.14 11.64
C LEU A 39 21.06 7.66 11.94
N PRO A 40 20.72 7.27 13.19
CA PRO A 40 20.27 5.93 13.50
C PRO A 40 18.87 5.71 12.92
N VAL A 41 18.80 5.05 11.75
CA VAL A 41 17.55 4.85 11.00
C VAL A 41 17.30 3.37 10.72
N SER A 42 16.02 2.99 10.71
CA SER A 42 15.53 1.69 10.25
C SER A 42 14.35 1.90 9.31
N ILE A 43 14.23 1.07 8.28
CA ILE A 43 13.14 1.11 7.31
C ILE A 43 12.27 -0.14 7.51
N VAL A 44 11.03 0.06 7.94
CA VAL A 44 10.03 -1.01 8.07
C VAL A 44 9.07 -0.92 6.89
N ARG A 45 8.74 -2.09 6.31
CA ARG A 45 7.85 -2.21 5.14
C ARG A 45 6.60 -3.04 5.50
N PRO A 46 5.63 -2.45 6.19
CA PRO A 46 4.36 -3.13 6.39
C PRO A 46 3.61 -3.23 5.05
N GLY A 47 2.79 -4.27 4.92
CA GLY A 47 1.81 -4.36 3.86
C GLY A 47 0.68 -3.33 4.06
N PRO A 48 -0.36 -3.33 3.20
CA PRO A 48 -1.56 -2.54 3.42
C PRO A 48 -2.16 -2.80 4.81
N ILE A 49 -2.43 -1.74 5.56
CA ILE A 49 -3.02 -1.85 6.90
C ILE A 49 -4.48 -2.27 6.81
N PHE A 50 -4.83 -3.29 7.59
CA PHE A 50 -6.16 -3.85 7.71
C PHE A 50 -6.72 -3.69 9.13
N ALA A 51 -7.95 -4.16 9.33
CA ALA A 51 -8.61 -4.12 10.62
C ALA A 51 -7.80 -4.85 11.70
N ALA A 52 -7.98 -4.39 12.95
CA ALA A 52 -7.35 -4.97 14.13
C ALA A 52 -7.65 -6.46 14.26
N MET A 53 -6.64 -7.21 14.67
CA MET A 53 -6.79 -8.61 15.01
C MET A 53 -7.39 -8.76 16.42
N ASP A 54 -6.82 -8.03 17.38
CA ASP A 54 -7.14 -8.14 18.81
C ASP A 54 -7.47 -6.76 19.43
N GLU A 55 -6.59 -5.76 19.29
CA GLU A 55 -6.72 -4.46 19.98
C GLU A 55 -7.00 -3.30 19.02
N PRO A 56 -7.88 -2.33 19.36
CA PRO A 56 -8.66 -2.20 20.60
C PRO A 56 -9.88 -3.13 20.66
N LEU A 57 -10.39 -3.59 19.50
CA LEU A 57 -11.45 -4.59 19.36
C LEU A 57 -11.22 -5.34 18.03
N PRO A 58 -11.44 -6.67 17.96
CA PRO A 58 -11.31 -7.42 16.72
C PRO A 58 -12.18 -6.83 15.59
N GLY A 59 -11.58 -6.60 14.43
CA GLY A 59 -12.25 -6.02 13.27
C GLY A 59 -12.38 -4.49 13.29
N TRP A 60 -11.88 -3.82 14.32
CA TRP A 60 -11.88 -2.36 14.38
C TRP A 60 -10.91 -1.74 13.36
N SER A 61 -11.29 -0.60 12.78
CA SER A 61 -10.46 0.14 11.82
C SER A 61 -10.91 1.60 11.77
N GLU A 62 -10.03 2.53 12.16
CA GLU A 62 -10.26 3.99 12.08
C GLU A 62 -10.55 4.45 10.66
N THR A 63 -9.65 4.10 9.73
CA THR A 63 -9.75 4.52 8.33
C THR A 63 -10.23 3.37 7.47
N SER A 64 -11.09 3.69 6.51
CA SER A 64 -11.55 2.73 5.51
C SER A 64 -10.45 2.49 4.46
N SER A 65 -9.52 1.56 4.76
CA SER A 65 -8.51 1.10 3.81
C SER A 65 -9.17 0.39 2.62
N SER A 66 -8.47 0.31 1.48
CA SER A 66 -9.03 -0.26 0.24
C SER A 66 -9.54 -1.69 0.43
N ILE A 67 -8.82 -2.50 1.22
CA ILE A 67 -9.20 -3.89 1.52
C ILE A 67 -10.42 -3.90 2.46
N SER A 68 -10.45 -3.05 3.50
CA SER A 68 -11.60 -2.96 4.41
C SER A 68 -12.88 -2.52 3.69
N LYS A 69 -12.77 -1.55 2.76
CA LYS A 69 -13.89 -1.13 1.89
C LYS A 69 -14.39 -2.27 1.02
N LEU A 70 -13.47 -3.01 0.42
CA LEU A 70 -13.80 -4.16 -0.42
C LEU A 70 -14.59 -5.20 0.38
N CYS A 71 -14.10 -5.58 1.56
CA CYS A 71 -14.79 -6.51 2.45
C CYS A 71 -16.18 -5.99 2.85
N LYS A 72 -16.30 -4.72 3.26
CA LYS A 72 -17.59 -4.12 3.63
C LYS A 72 -18.59 -4.16 2.47
N LEU A 73 -18.17 -3.82 1.25
CA LEU A 73 -19.03 -3.80 0.07
C LEU A 73 -19.47 -5.20 -0.38
N LEU A 74 -18.62 -6.20 -0.23
CA LEU A 74 -19.02 -7.60 -0.45
C LEU A 74 -20.05 -8.05 0.58
N LEU A 75 -19.75 -7.82 1.87
CA LEU A 75 -20.59 -8.27 2.99
C LEU A 75 -21.95 -7.56 2.99
N SER A 76 -21.99 -6.28 2.60
CA SER A 76 -23.23 -5.52 2.48
C SER A 76 -24.03 -5.87 1.21
N GLY A 77 -23.51 -6.72 0.32
CA GLY A 77 -24.12 -7.03 -0.96
C GLY A 77 -24.03 -5.92 -2.01
N GLY A 78 -23.21 -4.89 -1.79
CA GLY A 78 -22.96 -3.82 -2.77
C GLY A 78 -22.11 -4.30 -3.95
N TYR A 79 -21.24 -5.30 -3.72
CA TYR A 79 -20.58 -6.07 -4.76
C TYR A 79 -20.95 -7.54 -4.65
N HIS A 80 -21.40 -8.12 -5.75
CA HIS A 80 -21.71 -9.55 -5.82
C HIS A 80 -20.53 -10.40 -6.27
N THR A 81 -19.59 -9.82 -7.01
CA THR A 81 -18.42 -10.54 -7.55
C THR A 81 -17.20 -9.62 -7.58
N ILE A 82 -16.01 -10.21 -7.43
CA ILE A 82 -14.73 -9.54 -7.61
C ILE A 82 -13.89 -10.40 -8.55
N LEU A 83 -13.27 -9.75 -9.53
CA LEU A 83 -12.26 -10.40 -10.35
C LEU A 83 -10.98 -10.54 -9.53
N ALA A 84 -10.65 -11.77 -9.17
CA ALA A 84 -9.45 -12.11 -8.42
C ALA A 84 -8.62 -13.17 -9.17
N ASN A 85 -7.30 -13.07 -9.08
CA ASN A 85 -6.40 -14.12 -9.55
C ASN A 85 -6.27 -15.20 -8.47
N ARG A 86 -6.55 -16.47 -8.80
CA ARG A 86 -6.43 -17.59 -7.85
C ARG A 86 -5.01 -17.79 -7.31
N GLY A 87 -3.97 -17.43 -8.09
CA GLY A 87 -2.58 -17.46 -7.63
C GLY A 87 -2.10 -16.15 -6.99
N GLY A 88 -2.97 -15.14 -6.91
CA GLY A 88 -2.64 -13.84 -6.34
C GLY A 88 -2.44 -13.93 -4.82
N LYS A 89 -1.33 -13.37 -4.33
CA LYS A 89 -1.10 -13.20 -2.90
C LYS A 89 -1.64 -11.83 -2.48
N LEU A 90 -2.54 -11.81 -1.50
CA LEU A 90 -2.99 -10.58 -0.87
C LEU A 90 -2.19 -10.39 0.42
N ASP A 91 -1.48 -9.27 0.51
CA ASP A 91 -0.78 -8.87 1.72
C ASP A 91 -1.67 -7.90 2.52
N ALA A 92 -1.75 -8.13 3.82
CA ALA A 92 -2.53 -7.33 4.75
C ALA A 92 -1.90 -7.42 6.14
N THR A 93 -1.58 -6.29 6.74
CA THR A 93 -1.02 -6.21 8.09
C THR A 93 -2.09 -5.67 9.04
N PRO A 94 -2.45 -6.41 10.11
CA PRO A 94 -3.34 -5.91 11.16
C PRO A 94 -2.80 -4.60 11.76
N VAL A 95 -3.68 -3.65 12.08
CA VAL A 95 -3.26 -2.33 12.58
C VAL A 95 -2.54 -2.40 13.92
N ASP A 96 -2.95 -3.30 14.79
CA ASP A 96 -2.33 -3.62 16.08
C ASP A 96 -0.91 -4.17 15.91
N ASN A 97 -0.70 -5.09 14.97
CA ASN A 97 0.64 -5.63 14.67
C ASN A 97 1.58 -4.60 14.00
N ALA A 98 1.03 -3.54 13.40
CA ALA A 98 1.84 -2.51 12.77
C ALA A 98 2.38 -1.47 13.78
N VAL A 99 1.78 -1.41 14.97
CA VAL A 99 2.10 -0.43 16.00
C VAL A 99 2.84 -1.06 17.19
N ASN A 100 2.56 -2.33 17.50
CA ASN A 100 3.17 -3.08 18.60
C ASN A 100 4.46 -3.82 18.18
#